data_AF-A0AAE6JJK0-F1
#
_entry.id   AF-A0AAE6JJK0-F1
#
_cell.length_a   1.000
_cell.length_b   1.000
_cell.length_c   1.000
_cell.angle_alpha   90.00
_cell.angle_beta   90.00
_cell.angle_gamma   90.00
#
_symmetry.space_group_name_H-M   'P 1'
#
loop_
_entity.id
_entity.type
_entity.pdbx_description
1 polymer ?
#
loop_
_entity_poly.entity_id
_entity_poly.type
_entity_poly.pdbx_seq_one_letter_code
_entity_poly.pdbx_strand_id
1 'polypeptide(L)'
;MINLNVISRIAEDKNYFPDLVKILHVLKNKGITDVQILFIGTVYSPKVYQNIMDMASRLNVSSNIAFTEKSIPMSELSDEIKNGYFINFTIGEFTGFSGLESIKNGFKTIFYNIDKSLKNKCDNVIAYCHTLDKLTDLIINISQNQALMNEEVTACNQEMLNRFILNSVMKRELLAMMLPKSNRSDKLV
;
A
#
# COMPACT_ATOMS: atom_id res chain seq x y z
N MET A 1 -12.25 10.77 -9.39
CA MET A 1 -10.84 11.12 -9.10
C MET A 1 -10.24 10.05 -8.20
N ILE A 2 -9.20 9.40 -8.70
CA ILE A 2 -8.47 8.31 -8.04
C ILE A 2 -7.23 8.89 -7.40
N ASN A 3 -7.16 8.86 -6.07
CA ASN A 3 -6.00 9.33 -5.32
C ASN A 3 -5.12 8.14 -4.94
N LEU A 4 -3.88 8.13 -5.43
CA LEU A 4 -2.85 7.16 -5.11
C LEU A 4 -1.88 7.79 -4.11
N ASN A 5 -2.01 7.41 -2.84
CA ASN A 5 -1.20 7.90 -1.74
C ASN A 5 0.03 7.02 -1.56
N VAL A 6 1.22 7.62 -1.62
CA VAL A 6 2.49 6.93 -1.49
C VAL A 6 3.15 7.36 -0.18
N ILE A 7 3.12 6.50 0.84
CA ILE A 7 3.80 6.77 2.11
C ILE A 7 5.27 6.35 1.99
N SER A 8 6.13 7.30 1.66
CA SER A 8 7.57 7.06 1.59
C SER A 8 8.36 8.35 1.72
N ARG A 9 9.51 8.28 2.40
CA ARG A 9 10.57 9.28 2.20
C ARG A 9 11.00 9.27 0.73
N ILE A 10 11.29 10.44 0.17
CA ILE A 10 11.89 10.56 -1.15
C ILE A 10 13.41 10.43 -0.98
N ALA A 11 13.93 9.24 -1.27
CA ALA A 11 15.33 8.83 -1.07
C ALA A 11 15.75 7.83 -2.17
N GLU A 12 17.06 7.60 -2.30
CA GLU A 12 17.66 6.76 -3.35
C GLU A 12 17.33 5.27 -3.20
N ASP A 13 17.09 4.79 -1.97
CA ASP A 13 16.87 3.39 -1.62
C ASP A 13 15.47 2.87 -1.97
N LYS A 14 14.57 3.75 -2.45
CA LYS A 14 13.17 3.45 -2.76
C LYS A 14 12.76 3.89 -4.17
N ASN A 15 13.65 3.72 -5.14
CA ASN A 15 13.54 4.34 -6.47
C ASN A 15 12.53 3.68 -7.44
N TYR A 16 11.32 3.37 -6.97
CA TYR A 16 10.19 2.95 -7.82
C TYR A 16 9.28 4.13 -8.21
N PHE A 17 9.63 5.36 -7.81
CA PHE A 17 8.89 6.56 -8.17
C PHE A 17 8.77 6.80 -9.69
N PRO A 18 9.81 6.54 -10.52
CA PRO A 18 9.70 6.68 -11.97
C PRO A 18 8.59 5.83 -12.60
N ASP A 19 8.31 4.67 -12.02
CA ASP A 19 7.26 3.76 -12.51
C ASP A 19 5.87 4.37 -12.31
N LEU A 20 5.63 5.05 -11.18
CA LEU A 20 4.38 5.75 -10.96
C LEU A 20 4.18 6.93 -11.92
N VAL A 21 5.25 7.64 -12.27
CA VAL A 21 5.18 8.72 -13.28
C VAL A 21 4.86 8.14 -14.67
N LYS A 22 5.45 6.99 -15.04
CA LYS A 22 5.11 6.29 -16.29
C LYS A 22 3.66 5.85 -16.33
N ILE A 23 3.12 5.35 -15.22
CA ILE A 23 1.71 4.95 -15.12
C ILE A 23 0.80 6.12 -15.45
N LEU A 24 1.02 7.29 -14.85
CA LEU A 24 0.22 8.49 -15.16
C LEU A 24 0.25 8.81 -16.65
N HIS A 25 1.42 8.71 -17.29
CA HIS A 25 1.56 8.96 -18.72
C HIS A 25 0.79 7.94 -19.57
N VAL A 26 0.87 6.65 -19.22
CA VAL A 26 0.14 5.58 -19.91
C VAL A 26 -1.36 5.77 -19.77
N LEU A 27 -1.85 6.06 -18.57
CA LEU A 27 -3.27 6.31 -18.28
C LEU A 27 -3.77 7.54 -19.05
N LYS A 28 -3.01 8.63 -19.05
CA LYS A 28 -3.32 9.84 -19.82
C LYS A 28 -3.46 9.54 -21.31
N ASN A 29 -2.55 8.76 -21.90
CA ASN A 29 -2.63 8.37 -23.32
C ASN A 29 -3.83 7.46 -23.63
N LYS A 30 -4.39 6.79 -22.62
CA LYS A 30 -5.65 6.03 -22.69
C LYS A 30 -6.90 6.89 -22.41
N GLY A 31 -6.74 8.20 -22.19
CA GLY A 31 -7.84 9.12 -21.87
C GLY A 31 -8.24 9.16 -20.39
N ILE A 32 -7.56 8.42 -19.52
CA ILE A 32 -7.80 8.39 -18.07
C ILE A 32 -6.93 9.47 -17.43
N THR A 33 -7.54 10.57 -17.01
CA THR A 33 -6.84 11.77 -16.51
C THR A 33 -7.19 12.14 -15.08
N ASP A 34 -8.19 11.49 -14.49
CA ASP A 34 -8.67 11.75 -13.13
C ASP A 34 -7.89 10.96 -12.07
N VAL A 35 -6.60 10.70 -12.31
CA VAL A 35 -5.72 9.97 -11.39
C VAL A 35 -4.66 10.94 -10.86
N GLN A 36 -4.50 10.99 -9.54
CA GLN A 36 -3.47 11.78 -8.87
C GLN A 36 -2.59 10.90 -8.00
N ILE A 37 -1.32 11.27 -7.89
CA ILE A 37 -0.37 10.67 -6.95
C ILE A 37 0.00 11.71 -5.91
N LEU A 38 -0.20 11.37 -4.64
CA LEU A 38 0.27 12.16 -3.51
C LEU A 38 1.40 11.43 -2.80
N PHE A 39 2.60 12.00 -2.84
CA PHE A 39 3.73 11.54 -2.05
C PHE A 39 3.66 12.12 -0.64
N ILE A 40 3.46 11.24 0.35
CA ILE A 40 3.38 11.59 1.77
C ILE A 40 4.69 11.20 2.44
N GLY A 41 5.55 12.18 2.70
CA GLY A 41 6.83 11.94 3.34
C GLY A 41 7.83 13.08 3.13
N THR A 42 8.89 13.02 3.92
CA THR A 42 9.96 14.02 3.86
C THR A 42 10.82 13.82 2.60
N VAL A 43 11.25 14.92 1.99
CA VAL A 43 12.24 14.90 0.90
C VAL A 43 13.64 14.80 1.49
N TYR A 44 14.22 13.60 1.48
CA TYR A 44 15.59 13.35 1.96
C TYR A 44 16.62 13.58 0.86
N SER A 45 16.26 13.25 -0.39
CA SER A 45 17.11 13.45 -1.56
C SER A 45 16.48 14.46 -2.52
N PRO A 46 16.97 15.71 -2.53
CA PRO A 46 16.54 16.72 -3.51
C PRO A 46 16.75 16.27 -4.95
N LYS A 47 17.78 15.45 -5.20
CA LYS A 47 18.07 14.91 -6.54
C LYS A 47 16.98 13.95 -7.01
N VAL A 48 16.53 13.03 -6.15
CA VAL A 48 15.43 12.10 -6.50
C VAL A 48 14.14 12.89 -6.72
N TYR A 49 13.83 13.86 -5.86
CA TYR A 49 12.69 14.75 -6.03
C TYR A 49 12.72 15.48 -7.38
N GLN A 50 13.84 16.11 -7.72
CA GLN A 50 13.99 16.83 -8.98
C GLN A 50 13.83 15.90 -10.19
N ASN A 51 14.39 14.69 -10.13
CA ASN A 51 14.22 13.70 -11.19
C ASN A 51 12.75 13.32 -11.42
N ILE A 52 11.95 13.18 -10.34
CA ILE A 52 10.52 12.91 -10.45
C ILE A 52 9.81 14.07 -11.14
N MET A 53 10.10 15.31 -10.71
CA MET A 53 9.50 16.52 -11.28
C MET A 53 9.87 16.72 -12.76
N ASP A 54 11.14 16.55 -13.10
CA ASP A 54 11.64 16.66 -14.48
C ASP A 54 11.00 15.61 -15.39
N MET A 55 10.90 14.37 -14.90
CA MET A 55 10.25 13.28 -15.64
C MET A 55 8.76 13.56 -15.83
N ALA A 56 8.06 13.99 -14.78
CA ALA A 56 6.64 14.32 -14.85
C ALA A 56 6.38 15.49 -15.81
N SER A 57 7.28 16.48 -15.83
CA SER A 57 7.21 17.61 -16.76
C SER A 57 7.36 17.16 -18.21
N ARG A 58 8.40 16.35 -18.50
CA ARG A 58 8.65 15.80 -19.84
C ARG A 58 7.49 14.94 -20.34
N LEU A 59 6.83 14.21 -19.45
CA LEU A 59 5.68 13.37 -19.78
C LEU A 59 4.34 14.11 -19.70
N ASN A 60 4.37 15.40 -19.35
CA ASN A 60 3.22 16.28 -19.20
C ASN A 60 2.15 15.72 -18.23
N VAL A 61 2.60 15.28 -17.06
CA VAL A 61 1.76 14.73 -15.97
C VAL A 61 2.07 15.39 -14.62
N SER A 62 2.80 16.51 -14.58
CA SER A 62 3.16 17.20 -13.34
C SER A 62 1.95 17.65 -12.53
N SER A 63 0.85 18.04 -13.18
CA SER A 63 -0.41 18.43 -12.52
C SER A 63 -1.08 17.29 -11.75
N ASN A 64 -0.68 16.05 -12.00
CA ASN A 64 -1.23 14.85 -11.37
C ASN A 64 -0.36 14.36 -10.21
N ILE A 65 0.69 15.12 -9.83
CA ILE A 65 1.60 14.73 -8.76
C ILE A 65 1.67 15.85 -7.71
N ALA A 66 1.55 15.47 -6.45
CA ALA A 66 1.72 16.36 -5.31
C ALA A 66 2.64 15.73 -4.24
N PHE A 67 3.22 16.58 -3.40
CA PHE A 67 4.09 16.19 -2.31
C PHE A 67 3.65 16.90 -1.03
N THR A 68 3.63 16.18 0.08
CA THR A 68 3.45 16.81 1.40
C THR A 68 4.75 17.40 1.92
N GLU A 69 5.90 16.90 1.44
CA GLU A 69 7.27 17.23 1.86
C GLU A 69 7.58 17.00 3.35
N LYS A 70 6.61 16.45 4.09
CA LYS A 70 6.70 16.10 5.51
C LYS A 70 6.03 14.77 5.76
N SER A 71 6.53 14.06 6.77
CA SER A 71 5.84 12.89 7.32
C SER A 71 4.59 13.36 8.08
N ILE A 72 3.45 12.71 7.84
CA ILE A 72 2.17 13.02 8.48
C ILE A 72 1.69 11.76 9.21
N PRO A 73 1.33 11.84 10.50
CA PRO A 73 0.69 10.73 11.21
C PRO A 73 -0.59 10.29 10.51
N MET A 74 -0.85 8.98 10.43
CA MET A 74 -2.05 8.45 9.76
C MET A 74 -3.37 9.00 10.33
N SER A 75 -3.40 9.27 11.64
CA SER A 75 -4.54 9.88 12.33
C SER A 75 -4.88 11.28 11.81
N GLU A 76 -3.87 12.04 11.37
CA GLU A 76 -3.97 13.43 10.92
C GLU A 76 -4.24 13.55 9.41
N LEU A 77 -4.29 12.45 8.67
CA LEU A 77 -4.65 12.47 7.25
C LEU A 77 -6.11 12.93 7.08
N SER A 78 -6.36 13.73 6.04
CA SER A 78 -7.71 14.15 5.67
C SER A 78 -8.55 12.97 5.19
N ASP A 79 -9.87 13.09 5.26
CA ASP A 79 -10.78 12.04 4.77
C ASP A 79 -10.62 11.78 3.27
N GLU A 80 -10.30 12.81 2.49
CA GLU A 80 -9.98 12.67 1.07
C GLU A 80 -8.78 11.73 0.83
N ILE A 81 -7.71 11.90 1.60
CA ILE A 81 -6.52 11.02 1.52
C ILE A 81 -6.89 9.62 2.00
N LYS A 82 -7.58 9.50 3.15
CA LYS A 82 -7.99 8.21 3.73
C LYS A 82 -8.90 7.40 2.79
N ASN A 83 -9.74 8.08 2.01
CA ASN A 83 -10.62 7.47 1.01
C ASN A 83 -9.90 7.07 -0.29
N GLY A 84 -8.64 7.47 -0.50
CA GLY A 84 -7.82 7.03 -1.62
C GLY A 84 -7.30 5.59 -1.49
N TYR A 85 -6.36 5.24 -2.38
CA TYR A 85 -5.60 3.99 -2.34
C TYR A 85 -4.18 4.26 -1.87
N PHE A 86 -3.65 3.41 -0.99
CA PHE A 86 -2.31 3.52 -0.45
C PHE A 86 -1.39 2.55 -1.17
N ILE A 87 -0.43 3.08 -1.93
CA ILE A 87 0.58 2.29 -2.63
C ILE A 87 1.71 1.98 -1.66
N ASN A 88 1.93 0.69 -1.41
CA ASN A 88 3.03 0.20 -0.60
C ASN A 88 4.06 -0.50 -1.47
N PHE A 89 5.26 0.07 -1.54
CA PHE A 89 6.39 -0.62 -2.16
C PHE A 89 6.91 -1.70 -1.21
N THR A 90 6.95 -2.93 -1.70
CA THR A 90 7.65 -4.00 -0.98
C THR A 90 9.17 -3.88 -1.21
N ILE A 91 9.95 -4.30 -0.21
CA ILE A 91 11.42 -4.30 -0.26
C ILE A 91 11.88 -5.75 -0.12
N GLY A 92 12.35 -6.34 -1.23
CA GLY A 92 12.63 -7.78 -1.30
C GLY A 92 11.39 -8.61 -0.96
N GLU A 93 11.57 -9.70 -0.22
CA GLU A 93 10.48 -10.63 0.18
C GLU A 93 9.60 -10.12 1.33
N PHE A 94 9.78 -8.87 1.76
CA PHE A 94 9.08 -8.32 2.92
C PHE A 94 7.96 -7.36 2.51
N THR A 95 6.73 -7.71 2.89
CA THR A 95 5.63 -6.77 2.87
C THR A 95 5.88 -5.71 3.94
N GLY A 96 6.23 -4.49 3.52
CA GLY A 96 6.57 -3.40 4.43
C GLY A 96 5.52 -3.19 5.53
N PHE A 97 5.99 -2.92 6.76
CA PHE A 97 5.13 -2.70 7.93
C PHE A 97 4.08 -1.59 7.69
N SER A 98 4.42 -0.57 6.92
CA SER A 98 3.50 0.53 6.59
C SER A 98 2.27 0.05 5.82
N GLY A 99 2.37 -1.04 5.05
CA GLY A 99 1.23 -1.60 4.33
C GLY A 99 0.27 -2.32 5.26
N LEU A 100 0.79 -3.14 6.19
CA LEU A 100 -0.03 -3.77 7.23
C LEU A 100 -0.66 -2.74 8.17
N GLU A 101 0.07 -1.69 8.51
CA GLU A 101 -0.46 -0.59 9.32
C GLU A 101 -1.59 0.15 8.59
N SER A 102 -1.43 0.41 7.29
CA SER A 102 -2.47 1.02 6.45
C SER A 102 -3.74 0.18 6.46
N ILE A 103 -3.61 -1.14 6.25
CA ILE A 103 -4.73 -2.08 6.30
C ILE A 103 -5.41 -2.08 7.68
N LYS A 104 -4.62 -2.09 8.77
CA LYS A 104 -5.15 -2.07 10.14
C LYS A 104 -5.96 -0.80 10.43
N ASN A 105 -5.63 0.31 9.77
CA ASN A 105 -6.39 1.57 9.84
C ASN A 105 -7.58 1.63 8.86
N GLY A 106 -7.87 0.54 8.15
CA GLY A 106 -8.99 0.46 7.20
C GLY A 106 -8.70 1.08 5.84
N PHE A 107 -7.43 1.37 5.51
CA PHE A 107 -7.07 1.97 4.23
C PHE A 107 -6.93 0.93 3.14
N LYS A 108 -7.46 1.27 1.96
CA LYS A 108 -7.34 0.46 0.74
C LYS A 108 -5.90 0.44 0.27
N THR A 109 -5.20 -0.65 0.51
CA THR A 109 -3.76 -0.78 0.30
C THR A 109 -3.46 -1.66 -0.91
N ILE A 110 -2.66 -1.15 -1.83
CA ILE A 110 -2.15 -1.86 -3.00
C ILE A 110 -0.66 -2.07 -2.81
N PHE A 111 -0.22 -3.32 -2.90
CA PHE A 111 1.18 -3.68 -2.80
C PHE A 111 1.79 -3.71 -4.20
N TYR A 112 2.89 -2.99 -4.37
CA TYR A 112 3.60 -2.91 -5.63
C TYR A 112 5.02 -3.49 -5.53
N ASN A 113 5.49 -4.03 -6.66
CA ASN A 113 6.82 -4.61 -6.82
C ASN A 113 7.09 -5.81 -5.90
N ILE A 114 6.07 -6.62 -5.63
CA ILE A 114 6.18 -7.79 -4.74
C ILE A 114 7.12 -8.83 -5.34
N ASP A 115 8.05 -9.33 -4.52
CA ASP A 115 9.05 -10.32 -4.92
C ASP A 115 8.42 -11.54 -5.60
N LYS A 116 9.15 -12.08 -6.57
CA LYS A 116 8.78 -13.30 -7.29
C LYS A 116 8.74 -14.52 -6.38
N SER A 117 9.47 -14.57 -5.27
CA SER A 117 9.41 -15.71 -4.33
C SER A 117 8.07 -15.79 -3.58
N LEU A 118 7.35 -14.67 -3.47
CA LEU A 118 5.99 -14.60 -2.92
C LEU A 118 4.91 -14.96 -3.97
N LYS A 119 5.27 -15.11 -5.26
CA LYS A 119 4.32 -15.34 -6.37
C LYS A 119 3.37 -16.50 -6.16
N ASN A 120 3.88 -17.63 -5.66
CA ASN A 120 3.09 -18.86 -5.59
C ASN A 120 1.90 -18.80 -4.61
N LYS A 121 1.80 -17.78 -3.75
CA LYS A 121 0.65 -17.58 -2.85
C LYS A 121 -0.19 -16.34 -3.16
N CYS A 122 0.27 -15.47 -4.05
CA CYS A 122 -0.29 -14.13 -4.21
C CYS A 122 -0.58 -13.71 -5.67
N ASP A 123 -0.23 -14.51 -6.68
CA ASP A 123 -0.33 -14.09 -8.09
C ASP A 123 -1.75 -13.75 -8.59
N ASN A 124 -2.79 -14.28 -7.92
CA ASN A 124 -4.20 -14.04 -8.21
C ASN A 124 -4.87 -13.01 -7.28
N VAL A 125 -4.08 -12.35 -6.42
CA VAL A 125 -4.61 -11.42 -5.44
C VAL A 125 -4.64 -10.02 -6.06
N ILE A 126 -5.84 -9.42 -6.18
CA ILE A 126 -6.04 -8.18 -6.92
C ILE A 126 -5.19 -6.99 -6.43
N ALA A 127 -4.97 -6.89 -5.11
CA ALA A 127 -4.16 -5.81 -4.53
C ALA A 127 -2.64 -6.04 -4.65
N TYR A 128 -2.20 -7.13 -5.30
CA TYR A 128 -0.80 -7.52 -5.42
C TYR A 128 -0.30 -7.30 -6.86
N CYS A 129 0.29 -6.12 -7.06
CA CYS A 129 0.78 -5.68 -8.36
C CYS A 129 2.29 -5.94 -8.49
N HIS A 130 2.65 -7.11 -9.03
CA HIS A 130 4.05 -7.50 -9.24
C HIS A 130 4.75 -6.75 -10.39
N THR A 131 3.99 -6.14 -11.29
CA THR A 131 4.50 -5.47 -12.49
C THR A 131 3.81 -4.12 -12.68
N LEU A 132 4.46 -3.23 -13.44
CA LEU A 132 3.89 -1.96 -13.88
C LEU A 132 2.53 -2.18 -14.57
N ASP A 133 2.44 -3.19 -15.42
CA ASP A 133 1.22 -3.51 -16.18
C ASP A 133 0.09 -3.92 -15.24
N LYS A 134 0.34 -4.81 -14.26
CA LYS A 134 -0.68 -5.21 -13.27
C LYS A 134 -1.20 -4.02 -12.46
N LEU A 135 -0.31 -3.09 -12.08
CA LEU A 135 -0.72 -1.86 -11.38
C LEU A 135 -1.55 -0.95 -12.29
N THR A 136 -1.14 -0.80 -13.56
CA THR A 136 -1.86 -0.01 -14.56
C THR A 136 -3.26 -0.57 -14.80
N ASP A 137 -3.38 -1.88 -15.02
CA ASP A 137 -4.65 -2.56 -15.26
C ASP A 137 -5.59 -2.42 -14.06
N LEU A 138 -5.06 -2.53 -12.83
CA LEU A 138 -5.86 -2.29 -11.63
C LEU A 138 -6.40 -0.86 -11.59
N ILE A 139 -5.58 0.15 -11.90
CA ILE A 139 -6.04 1.55 -11.92
C ILE A 139 -7.08 1.78 -13.02
N ILE A 140 -6.94 1.12 -14.18
CA ILE A 140 -7.96 1.14 -15.23
C ILE A 140 -9.27 0.54 -14.70
N ASN A 141 -9.23 -0.62 -14.03
CA ASN A 141 -10.44 -1.23 -13.47
C ASN A 141 -11.08 -0.34 -12.40
N ILE A 142 -10.28 0.34 -11.57
CA ILE A 142 -10.76 1.34 -10.60
C ILE A 142 -11.48 2.48 -11.32
N SER A 143 -10.95 2.98 -12.43
CA SER A 143 -11.57 4.06 -13.21
C SER A 143 -12.91 3.66 -13.83
N GLN A 144 -13.09 2.36 -14.11
CA GLN A 144 -14.32 1.81 -14.70
C GLN A 144 -15.39 1.50 -13.65
N ASN A 145 -14.99 0.95 -12.49
CA ASN A 145 -15.92 0.60 -11.42
C ASN A 145 -15.25 0.69 -10.04
N GLN A 146 -15.11 1.92 -9.54
CA GLN A 146 -14.42 2.19 -8.28
C GLN A 146 -15.09 1.50 -7.07
N ALA A 147 -16.42 1.39 -7.05
CA ALA A 147 -17.14 0.78 -5.93
C ALA A 147 -16.80 -0.71 -5.79
N LEU A 148 -16.86 -1.47 -6.89
CA LEU A 148 -16.49 -2.88 -6.89
C LEU A 148 -15.02 -3.07 -6.52
N MET A 149 -14.12 -2.28 -7.10
CA MET A 149 -12.69 -2.39 -6.79
C MET A 149 -12.37 -2.03 -5.33
N ASN A 150 -13.12 -1.10 -4.72
CA ASN A 150 -13.00 -0.79 -3.30
C ASN A 150 -13.32 -2.03 -2.44
N GLU A 151 -14.41 -2.73 -2.75
CA GLU A 151 -14.82 -3.94 -2.03
C GLU A 151 -13.77 -5.04 -2.18
N GLU A 152 -13.33 -5.33 -3.40
CA GLU A 152 -12.37 -6.39 -3.68
C GLU A 152 -10.99 -6.13 -3.04
N VAL A 153 -10.48 -4.89 -3.12
CA VAL A 153 -9.23 -4.51 -2.47
C VAL A 153 -9.36 -4.59 -0.95
N THR A 154 -10.48 -4.15 -0.38
CA THR A 154 -10.71 -4.21 1.07
C THR A 154 -10.80 -5.65 1.57
N ALA A 155 -11.52 -6.52 0.86
CA ALA A 155 -11.64 -7.94 1.19
C ALA A 155 -10.26 -8.63 1.14
N CYS A 156 -9.48 -8.35 0.10
CA CYS A 156 -8.10 -8.83 -0.03
C CYS A 156 -7.21 -8.35 1.13
N ASN A 157 -7.30 -7.07 1.48
CA ASN A 157 -6.53 -6.49 2.58
C ASN A 157 -6.89 -7.16 3.92
N GLN A 158 -8.17 -7.44 4.17
CA GLN A 158 -8.60 -8.12 5.38
C GLN A 158 -8.07 -9.56 5.44
N GLU A 159 -8.12 -10.30 4.33
CA GLU A 159 -7.56 -11.66 4.25
C GLU A 159 -6.06 -11.65 4.59
N MET A 160 -5.32 -10.68 4.03
CA MET A 160 -3.91 -10.50 4.32
C MET A 160 -3.69 -10.22 5.82
N LEU A 161 -4.43 -9.30 6.41
CA LEU A 161 -4.31 -8.96 7.83
C LEU A 161 -4.50 -10.20 8.71
N ASN A 162 -5.46 -11.06 8.38
CA ASN A 162 -5.74 -12.30 9.09
C ASN A 162 -4.57 -13.30 9.06
N ARG A 163 -3.64 -13.18 8.09
CA ARG A 163 -2.41 -14.00 8.05
C ARG A 163 -1.36 -13.56 9.07
N PHE A 164 -1.39 -12.29 9.50
CA PHE A 164 -0.43 -11.70 10.43
C PHE A 164 -0.98 -11.49 11.84
N ILE A 165 -2.31 -11.51 12.01
CA ILE A 165 -2.96 -11.33 13.30
C ILE A 165 -3.48 -12.67 13.82
N LEU A 166 -3.07 -13.02 15.05
CA LEU A 166 -3.71 -14.09 15.79
C LEU A 166 -5.13 -13.67 16.13
N ASN A 167 -6.11 -14.46 15.68
CA ASN A 167 -7.47 -14.29 16.15
C ASN A 167 -7.56 -14.53 17.68
N SER A 168 -8.66 -14.11 18.30
CA SER A 168 -8.83 -14.17 19.75
C SER A 168 -8.69 -15.58 20.35
N VAL A 169 -8.99 -16.62 19.55
CA VAL A 169 -8.81 -18.03 19.93
C VAL A 169 -7.34 -18.41 19.91
N MET A 170 -6.65 -18.19 18.78
CA MET A 170 -5.23 -18.47 18.61
C MET A 170 -4.38 -17.70 19.63
N LYS A 171 -4.75 -16.45 19.93
CA LYS A 171 -4.10 -15.65 20.98
C LYS A 171 -4.23 -16.31 22.35
N ARG A 172 -5.42 -16.81 22.68
CA ARG A 172 -5.71 -17.47 23.96
C ARG A 172 -4.97 -18.80 24.08
N GLU A 173 -4.94 -19.59 23.01
CA GLU A 173 -4.22 -20.85 22.93
C GLU A 173 -2.71 -20.63 23.08
N LEU A 174 -2.14 -19.67 22.35
CA LEU A 174 -0.72 -19.33 22.47
C LEU A 174 -0.37 -18.85 23.88
N LEU A 175 -1.20 -17.97 24.48
CA LEU A 175 -1.02 -17.54 25.86
C LEU A 175 -1.10 -18.72 26.84
N ALA A 176 -2.02 -19.66 26.63
CA ALA A 176 -2.13 -20.86 27.47
C ALA A 176 -0.93 -21.80 27.33
N MET A 177 -0.26 -21.83 26.16
CA MET A 177 0.97 -22.59 25.95
C MET A 177 2.20 -21.92 26.57
N MET A 178 2.25 -20.59 26.59
CA MET A 178 3.38 -19.80 27.10
C MET A 178 3.32 -19.55 28.60
N LEU A 179 2.13 -19.58 29.20
CA LEU A 179 1.97 -19.47 30.64
C LEU A 179 2.28 -20.83 31.28
N PRO A 180 3.06 -20.86 32.38
CA PRO A 180 3.29 -22.09 33.10
C PRO A 180 1.93 -22.66 33.51
N LYS A 181 1.72 -23.96 33.27
CA LYS A 181 0.53 -24.65 33.77
C LYS A 181 0.44 -24.34 35.25
N SER A 182 -0.58 -23.60 35.67
CA SER A 182 -0.83 -23.43 37.09
C SER A 182 -1.09 -24.83 37.62
N ASN A 183 -0.12 -25.40 38.33
CA ASN A 183 -0.33 -26.57 39.16
C ASN A 183 -1.22 -26.13 40.32
N ARG A 184 -2.51 -25.90 40.04
CA ARG A 184 -3.54 -25.98 41.06
C ARG A 184 -3.75 -27.46 41.31
N SER A 185 -2.86 -28.03 42.11
CA SER A 185 -3.26 -29.03 43.07
C SER A 185 -4.16 -28.31 44.08
N ASP A 186 -5.41 -28.07 43.70
CA ASP A 186 -6.46 -27.75 44.66
C ASP A 186 -6.73 -29.06 45.44
N LYS A 187 -5.86 -29.31 46.42
CA LYS A 187 -6.22 -30.07 47.61
C LYS A 187 -7.26 -29.21 48.32
N LEU A 188 -8.53 -29.54 48.13
CA LEU A 188 -9.56 -29.19 49.09
C LEU A 188 -9.98 -30.49 49.78
N VAL A 189 -9.47 -30.59 51.01
CA VAL A 189 -9.99 -31.40 52.11
C VAL A 189 -11.34 -30.82 52.53
#